data_AF-A0A5B9QKM5-F1
#
_entry.id   AF-A0A5B9QKM5-F1
#
_cell.length_a   1.000
_cell.length_b   1.000
_cell.length_c   1.000
_cell.angle_alpha   90.00
_cell.angle_beta   90.00
_cell.angle_gamma   90.00
#
_symmetry.space_group_name_H-M   'P 1'
#
loop_
_entity.id
_entity.type
_entity.pdbx_description
1 polymer ?
#
loop_
_entity_poly.entity_id
_entity_poly.type
_entity_poly.pdbx_seq_one_letter_code
_entity_poly.pdbx_strand_id
1 'polypeptide(L)'
;METLAQHLVDLADQQAVSPVVMAQPGLRLRALFYVALAETLLQIAQRDVQLELVTELQGWTSGVQRLALRRLTNRLNALLPDRAVATQVAVVGRPAGTQRALVIGVACSDLQLPPWAEAVRVCTRPTQTTDFQLTVA
;
A
#
# COMPACT_ATOMS: atom_id res chain seq x y z
N MET A 1 12.31 -6.30 0.35
CA MET A 1 11.48 -5.11 0.62
C MET A 1 11.91 -3.97 -0.28
N GLU A 2 13.21 -3.67 -0.33
CA GLU A 2 13.82 -2.65 -1.17
C GLU A 2 13.36 -2.65 -2.64
N THR A 3 13.34 -3.80 -3.32
CA THR A 3 12.87 -3.90 -4.71
C THR A 3 11.41 -3.44 -4.89
N LEU A 4 10.51 -3.82 -3.96
CA LEU A 4 9.12 -3.38 -4.01
C LEU A 4 9.02 -1.87 -3.77
N ALA A 5 9.72 -1.36 -2.75
CA ALA A 5 9.69 0.05 -2.41
C ALA A 5 10.23 0.92 -3.55
N GLN A 6 11.35 0.53 -4.17
CA GLN A 6 11.91 1.21 -5.33
C GLN A 6 10.91 1.24 -6.48
N HIS A 7 10.29 0.11 -6.81
CA HIS A 7 9.30 0.04 -7.87
C HIS A 7 8.09 0.96 -7.62
N LEU A 8 7.60 1.04 -6.38
CA LEU A 8 6.52 1.96 -6.01
C LEU A 8 6.94 3.43 -6.19
N VAL A 9 8.16 3.79 -5.81
CA VAL A 9 8.70 5.14 -5.99
C VAL A 9 8.83 5.46 -7.48
N ASP A 10 9.33 4.53 -8.29
CA ASP A 10 9.48 4.73 -9.73
C ASP A 10 8.12 4.95 -10.43
N LEU A 11 7.09 4.19 -10.04
CA LEU A 11 5.72 4.41 -10.53
C LEU A 11 5.20 5.81 -10.15
N ALA A 12 5.39 6.21 -8.89
CA ALA A 12 4.93 7.50 -8.41
C ALA A 12 5.64 8.69 -9.07
N ASP A 13 6.96 8.60 -9.25
CA ASP A 13 7.79 9.74 -9.66
C ASP A 13 8.07 9.79 -11.16
N GLN A 14 8.29 8.64 -11.80
CA GLN A 14 8.64 8.60 -13.22
C GLN A 14 7.41 8.47 -14.10
N GLN A 15 6.42 7.68 -13.68
CA GLN A 15 5.21 7.41 -14.46
C GLN A 15 4.04 8.30 -14.05
N ALA A 16 4.18 9.06 -12.97
CA ALA A 16 3.14 9.94 -12.43
C ALA A 16 1.80 9.21 -12.26
N VAL A 17 1.85 8.00 -11.65
CA VAL A 17 0.69 7.22 -11.23
C VAL A 17 0.70 7.00 -9.72
N SER A 18 -0.46 6.85 -9.08
CA SER A 18 -0.53 6.48 -7.67
C SER A 18 -0.47 4.97 -7.53
N PRO A 19 0.62 4.37 -7.03
CA PRO A 19 0.71 2.94 -6.90
C PRO A 19 -0.19 2.46 -5.75
N VAL A 20 -0.88 1.35 -5.97
CA VAL A 20 -1.78 0.72 -5.00
C VAL A 20 -1.30 -0.69 -4.73
N VAL A 21 -0.80 -0.93 -3.53
CA VAL A 21 -0.38 -2.26 -3.08
C VAL A 21 -1.62 -3.12 -2.84
N MET A 22 -1.73 -4.22 -3.59
CA MET A 22 -2.83 -5.16 -3.49
C MET A 22 -2.29 -6.55 -3.13
N ALA A 23 -2.76 -7.15 -2.04
CA ALA A 23 -2.43 -8.54 -1.76
C ALA A 23 -3.26 -9.46 -2.68
N GLN A 24 -2.67 -10.54 -3.19
CA GLN A 24 -3.42 -11.58 -3.90
C GLN A 24 -4.56 -12.15 -3.02
N PRO A 25 -5.66 -12.65 -3.61
CA PRO A 25 -6.71 -13.32 -2.85
C PRO A 25 -6.16 -14.42 -1.92
N GLY A 26 -6.58 -14.38 -0.65
CA GLY A 26 -6.13 -15.32 0.37
C GLY A 26 -4.81 -14.96 1.06
N LEU A 27 -4.04 -13.97 0.56
CA LEU A 27 -2.85 -13.47 1.24
C LEU A 27 -3.22 -12.34 2.21
N ARG A 28 -2.91 -12.53 3.50
CA ARG A 28 -3.11 -11.51 4.52
C ARG A 28 -1.79 -10.91 4.99
N LEU A 29 -1.50 -9.70 4.54
CA LEU A 29 -0.33 -8.94 4.99
C LEU A 29 -0.56 -8.38 6.40
N ARG A 30 0.45 -8.51 7.26
CA ARG A 30 0.41 -8.02 8.65
C ARG A 30 0.78 -6.54 8.71
N ALA A 31 0.38 -5.84 9.77
CA ALA A 31 0.75 -4.44 10.00
C ALA A 31 2.27 -4.18 9.85
N LEU A 32 3.10 -5.09 10.36
CA LEU A 32 4.57 -4.99 10.27
C LEU A 32 5.10 -4.98 8.83
N PHE A 33 4.40 -5.59 7.87
CA PHE A 33 4.77 -5.51 6.47
C PHE A 33 4.68 -4.07 5.97
N TYR A 34 3.57 -3.38 6.27
CA TYR A 34 3.35 -2.00 5.84
C TYR A 34 4.27 -1.01 6.57
N VAL A 35 4.61 -1.29 7.84
CA VAL A 35 5.59 -0.48 8.59
C VAL A 35 6.96 -0.61 7.93
N ALA A 36 7.46 -1.83 7.69
CA ALA A 36 8.73 -2.04 7.02
C ALA A 36 8.76 -1.46 5.60
N LEU A 37 7.63 -1.52 4.88
CA LEU A 37 7.48 -0.88 3.59
C LEU A 37 7.60 0.64 3.71
N ALA A 38 6.89 1.29 4.64
CA ALA A 38 6.94 2.73 4.84
C ALA A 38 8.34 3.23 5.24
N GLU A 39 9.03 2.51 6.12
CA GLU A 39 10.43 2.81 6.49
C GLU A 39 11.35 2.77 5.27
N THR A 40 11.20 1.74 4.43
CA THR A 40 11.99 1.62 3.20
C THR A 40 11.65 2.72 2.20
N LEU A 41 10.36 3.06 2.05
CA LEU A 41 9.90 4.14 1.18
C LEU A 41 10.45 5.51 1.62
N LEU A 42 10.49 5.78 2.93
CA LEU A 42 11.09 7.00 3.47
C LEU A 42 12.58 7.10 3.13
N GLN A 43 13.31 5.97 3.20
CA GLN A 43 14.73 5.91 2.85
C GLN A 43 14.98 6.16 1.37
N ILE A 44 14.11 5.66 0.48
CA ILE A 44 14.28 5.80 -0.97
C ILE A 44 13.79 7.17 -1.45
N ALA A 45 12.57 7.56 -1.08
CA ALA A 45 11.91 8.75 -1.59
C ALA A 45 12.34 10.05 -0.89
N GLN A 46 12.97 9.96 0.29
CA GLN A 46 13.48 11.09 1.08
C GLN A 46 12.43 12.17 1.43
N ARG A 47 11.14 11.83 1.35
CA ARG A 47 9.99 12.70 1.62
C ARG A 47 8.93 11.93 2.40
N ASP A 48 7.97 12.66 2.97
CA ASP A 48 6.94 12.06 3.82
C ASP A 48 6.11 11.03 3.05
N VAL A 49 5.64 9.98 3.73
CA VAL A 49 4.92 8.86 3.13
C VAL A 49 3.48 8.83 3.65
N GLN A 50 2.52 8.78 2.74
CA GLN A 50 1.10 8.64 3.06
C GLN A 50 0.60 7.29 2.56
N LEU A 51 0.28 6.39 3.49
CA LEU A 51 -0.38 5.13 3.20
C LEU A 51 -1.89 5.33 3.23
N GLU A 52 -2.53 5.19 2.07
CA GLU A 52 -3.96 5.40 1.93
C GLU A 52 -4.69 4.06 1.86
N LEU A 53 -5.29 3.64 2.97
CA LEU A 53 -6.09 2.43 3.05
C LEU A 53 -7.43 2.68 2.35
N VAL A 54 -7.56 2.11 1.15
CA VAL A 54 -8.71 2.31 0.29
C VAL A 54 -9.89 1.51 0.84
N THR A 55 -10.92 2.22 1.28
CA THR A 55 -12.21 1.64 1.63
C THR A 55 -13.04 1.51 0.36
N GLU A 56 -13.49 0.30 0.00
CA GLU A 56 -14.45 0.14 -1.10
C GLU A 56 -15.72 0.96 -0.85
N LEU A 57 -16.02 1.88 -1.75
CA LEU A 57 -17.27 2.64 -1.77
C LEU A 57 -18.39 1.92 -2.54
N GLN A 58 -18.04 1.11 -3.54
CA GLN A 58 -19.01 0.53 -4.49
C GLN A 58 -19.46 -0.90 -4.14
N GLY A 59 -18.74 -1.57 -3.24
CA GLY A 59 -19.15 -2.83 -2.63
C GLY A 59 -19.71 -2.56 -1.24
N TRP A 60 -20.63 -3.40 -0.79
CA TRP A 60 -21.14 -3.43 0.58
C TRP A 60 -19.97 -3.68 1.55
N THR A 61 -19.20 -2.63 1.90
CA THR A 61 -18.19 -2.74 2.95
C THR A 61 -18.93 -2.96 4.24
N SER A 62 -19.05 -4.25 4.59
CA SER A 62 -19.63 -4.68 5.84
C SER A 62 -19.01 -3.88 6.98
N GLY A 63 -19.79 -3.54 8.01
CA GLY A 63 -19.26 -2.80 9.16
C GLY A 63 -17.99 -3.44 9.76
N VAL A 64 -17.85 -4.76 9.57
CA VAL A 64 -16.66 -5.56 9.95
C VAL A 64 -15.42 -5.15 9.15
N GLN A 65 -15.50 -4.98 7.83
CA GLN A 65 -14.36 -4.59 6.99
C GLN A 65 -13.91 -3.16 7.31
N ARG A 66 -14.86 -2.22 7.47
CA ARG A 66 -14.54 -0.84 7.92
C ARG A 66 -13.87 -0.83 9.29
N LEU A 67 -14.38 -1.63 10.23
CA LEU A 67 -13.75 -1.77 11.55
C LEU A 67 -12.35 -2.38 11.47
N ALA A 68 -12.15 -3.38 10.61
CA ALA A 68 -10.84 -4.01 10.39
C ALA A 68 -9.83 -3.02 9.80
N LEU A 69 -10.22 -2.25 8.78
CA LEU A 69 -9.39 -1.19 8.20
C LEU A 69 -9.08 -0.09 9.23
N ARG A 70 -10.05 0.30 10.06
CA ARG A 70 -9.82 1.25 11.15
C ARG A 70 -8.82 0.74 12.18
N ARG A 71 -8.96 -0.51 12.60
CA ARG A 71 -8.00 -1.15 13.53
C ARG A 71 -6.60 -1.23 12.92
N LEU A 72 -6.50 -1.56 11.64
CA LEU A 72 -5.23 -1.57 10.93
C LEU A 72 -4.62 -0.17 10.85
N THR A 73 -5.39 0.83 10.42
CA THR A 73 -4.97 2.24 10.34
C THR A 73 -4.44 2.75 11.67
N ASN A 74 -5.19 2.54 12.76
CA ASN A 74 -4.76 2.95 14.10
C ASN A 74 -3.48 2.24 14.52
N ARG A 75 -3.35 0.95 14.22
CA ARG A 75 -2.15 0.19 14.53
C ARG A 75 -0.94 0.65 13.72
N LEU A 76 -1.14 1.03 12.46
CA LEU A 76 -0.08 1.60 11.62
C LEU A 76 0.36 2.95 12.19
N ASN A 77 -0.55 3.87 12.47
CA ASN A 77 -0.19 5.18 13.04
C ASN A 77 0.49 5.10 14.41
N ALA A 78 0.31 4.00 15.16
CA ALA A 78 1.03 3.77 16.40
C ALA A 78 2.46 3.22 16.21
N LEU A 79 2.80 2.72 15.02
CA LEU A 79 4.06 2.04 14.72
C LEU A 79 4.87 2.74 13.62
N LEU A 80 4.23 3.57 12.80
CA LEU A 80 4.87 4.31 11.73
C LEU A 80 5.79 5.39 12.32
N PRO A 81 6.92 5.68 11.67
CA PRO A 81 7.76 6.81 12.02
C PRO A 81 7.02 8.13 11.79
N ASP A 82 7.43 9.21 12.45
CA ASP A 82 6.75 10.52 12.42
C ASP A 82 6.52 11.11 11.02
N ARG A 83 7.36 10.73 10.04
CA ARG A 83 7.26 11.16 8.63
C ARG A 83 6.35 10.29 7.78
N ALA A 84 5.66 9.31 8.38
CA ALA A 84 4.72 8.44 7.70
C ALA A 84 3.37 8.43 8.41
N VAL A 85 2.29 8.45 7.63
CA VAL A 85 0.92 8.40 8.15
C VAL A 85 0.09 7.42 7.36
N ALA A 86 -0.82 6.73 8.04
CA ALA A 86 -1.86 5.90 7.46
C ALA A 86 -3.23 6.58 7.60
N THR A 87 -3.95 6.70 6.48
CA THR A 87 -5.30 7.28 6.44
C THR A 87 -6.26 6.34 5.73
N GLN A 88 -7.55 6.44 6.07
CA GLN A 88 -8.59 5.76 5.29
C GLN A 88 -9.14 6.72 4.25
N VAL A 89 -9.20 6.25 3.01
CA VAL A 89 -9.73 7.04 1.90
C VAL A 89 -10.73 6.21 1.10
N ALA A 90 -11.67 6.92 0.49
CA ALA A 90 -12.65 6.32 -0.41
C ALA A 90 -12.02 5.99 -1.78
N VAL A 91 -11.07 6.83 -2.21
CA VAL A 91 -10.35 6.72 -3.47
C VAL A 91 -8.93 7.19 -3.21
N VAL A 92 -7.94 6.49 -3.78
CA VAL A 92 -6.54 6.88 -3.65
C VAL A 92 -6.31 8.26 -4.29
N GLY A 93 -5.56 9.09 -3.58
CA GLY A 93 -5.12 10.41 -4.00
C GLY A 93 -4.38 10.36 -5.32
N ARG A 94 -4.42 11.47 -6.06
CA ARG A 94 -3.67 11.61 -7.30
C ARG A 94 -2.18 11.77 -7.02
N PRO A 95 -1.31 11.36 -7.97
CA PRO A 95 0.12 11.58 -7.85
C PRO A 95 0.38 13.08 -7.88
N ALA A 96 1.29 13.54 -7.02
CA ALA A 96 1.46 14.96 -6.74
C ALA A 96 2.91 15.46 -6.91
N GLY A 97 3.71 14.72 -7.68
CA GLY A 97 5.13 15.03 -7.95
C GLY A 97 6.03 14.86 -6.72
N THR A 98 7.33 15.07 -6.90
CA THR A 98 8.38 14.79 -5.89
C THR A 98 8.38 15.75 -4.70
N GLN A 99 7.77 16.94 -4.83
CA GLN A 99 7.74 17.97 -3.77
C GLN A 99 6.67 17.72 -2.70
N ARG A 100 5.80 16.73 -2.91
CA ARG A 100 4.72 16.37 -1.98
C ARG A 100 4.99 15.00 -1.37
N ALA A 101 4.21 14.68 -0.34
CA ALA A 101 4.23 13.35 0.25
C ALA A 101 4.01 12.27 -0.81
N LEU A 102 4.76 11.17 -0.70
CA LEU A 102 4.59 9.99 -1.53
C LEU A 102 3.31 9.26 -1.10
N VAL A 103 2.31 9.25 -1.98
CA VAL A 103 1.03 8.59 -1.73
C VAL A 103 1.09 7.15 -2.25
N ILE A 104 0.86 6.19 -1.35
CA ILE A 104 0.75 4.76 -1.69
C ILE A 104 -0.63 4.28 -1.27
N GLY A 105 -1.43 3.81 -2.21
CA GLY A 105 -2.68 3.14 -1.90
C GLY A 105 -2.45 1.76 -1.31
N VAL A 106 -3.33 1.33 -0.42
CA VAL A 106 -3.36 -0.02 0.14
C VAL A 106 -4.76 -0.58 -0.02
N ALA A 107 -4.89 -1.66 -0.77
CA ALA A 107 -6.14 -2.37 -1.00
C ALA A 107 -6.12 -3.74 -0.32
N CYS A 108 -7.18 -4.06 0.42
CA CYS A 108 -7.36 -5.37 1.07
C CYS A 108 -8.26 -6.32 0.26
N SER A 109 -8.77 -5.88 -0.89
CA SER A 109 -9.62 -6.62 -1.83
C SER A 109 -9.32 -6.16 -3.26
N ASP A 110 -9.68 -6.97 -4.25
CA ASP A 110 -9.72 -6.52 -5.64
C ASP A 110 -10.72 -5.38 -5.77
N LEU A 111 -10.27 -4.21 -6.22
CA LEU A 111 -11.10 -3.03 -6.39
C LEU A 111 -10.80 -2.39 -7.74
N GLN A 112 -11.81 -1.76 -8.32
CA GLN A 112 -11.64 -1.01 -9.55
C GLN A 112 -10.85 0.27 -9.24
N LEU A 113 -9.65 0.36 -9.78
CA LEU A 113 -8.78 1.51 -9.58
C LEU A 113 -9.20 2.68 -10.46
N PRO A 114 -9.04 3.93 -9.97
CA PRO A 114 -9.20 5.09 -10.81
C PRO A 114 -8.12 5.12 -11.90
N PRO A 115 -8.33 5.84 -13.03
CA PRO A 115 -7.43 5.81 -14.18
C PRO A 115 -6.02 6.38 -13.92
N TRP A 116 -5.80 7.03 -12.79
CA TRP A 116 -4.49 7.57 -12.36
C TRP A 116 -3.76 6.67 -11.36
N ALA A 117 -4.30 5.48 -11.07
CA ALA A 117 -3.73 4.56 -10.10
C ALA A 117 -3.41 3.21 -10.74
N GLU A 118 -2.35 2.57 -10.24
CA GLU A 118 -1.87 1.30 -10.79
C GLU A 118 -1.75 0.24 -9.69
N ALA A 119 -2.23 -0.97 -9.99
CA ALA A 119 -2.16 -2.08 -9.05
C ALA A 119 -0.75 -2.67 -9.03
N VAL A 120 -0.15 -2.73 -7.84
CA VAL A 120 1.09 -3.45 -7.60
C VAL A 120 0.76 -4.67 -6.75
N ARG A 121 0.71 -5.85 -7.38
CA ARG A 121 0.20 -7.06 -6.73
C ARG A 121 1.29 -7.77 -5.95
N VAL A 122 1.04 -7.99 -4.66
CA VAL A 122 1.89 -8.80 -3.80
C VAL A 122 1.36 -10.22 -3.79
N CYS A 123 2.13 -11.12 -4.39
CA CYS A 123 1.78 -12.53 -4.57
C CYS A 123 2.75 -13.43 -3.80
N THR A 124 2.37 -14.68 -3.58
CA THR A 124 3.30 -15.72 -3.10
C THR A 124 3.61 -16.69 -4.23
N ARG A 125 4.90 -16.97 -4.43
CA ARG A 125 5.36 -18.01 -5.33
C ARG A 125 5.98 -19.15 -4.51
N PRO A 126 5.60 -20.42 -4.74
CA PRO A 126 6.25 -21.55 -4.09
C PRO A 126 7.72 -21.63 -4.52
N THR A 127 8.61 -21.92 -3.58
CA THR A 127 10.04 -22.19 -3.84
C THR A 127 10.30 -23.69 -3.88
N GLN A 128 11.52 -24.09 -4.27
CA GLN A 128 11.90 -25.51 -4.34
C GLN A 128 11.96 -26.20 -2.97
N THR A 129 11.98 -25.44 -1.87
CA THR A 129 12.15 -25.93 -0.49
C THR A 129 10.94 -25.60 0.37
N THR A 130 9.74 -26.12 0.06
CA THR A 130 8.54 -26.02 0.95
C THR A 130 8.26 -24.63 1.55
N ASP A 131 8.77 -23.57 0.93
CA ASP A 131 8.71 -22.19 1.39
C ASP A 131 8.00 -21.34 0.33
N PHE A 132 7.65 -20.11 0.69
CA PHE A 132 7.00 -19.18 -0.21
C PHE A 132 7.79 -17.87 -0.29
N GLN A 133 8.01 -17.38 -1.51
CA GLN A 133 8.62 -16.07 -1.76
C GLN A 133 7.53 -15.05 -2.08
N LEU A 134 7.62 -13.85 -1.51
CA LEU A 134 6.80 -12.72 -1.93
C LEU A 134 7.32 -12.16 -3.26
N THR A 135 6.47 -12.11 -4.26
CA THR A 135 6.77 -11.56 -5.58
C THR A 135 5.83 -10.40 -5.89
N VAL A 136 6.30 -9.46 -6.70
CA VAL A 136 5.50 -8.37 -7.25
C VAL A 136 5.13 -8.75 -8.68
N ALA A 137 3.84 -8.66 -9.02
CA ALA A 137 3.28 -9.01 -10.32
C ALA A 137 2.47 -7.87 -10.91
#